data_AF-A0A6G3TE95-F1
#
_entry.id   AF-A0A6G3TE95-F1
#
_cell.length_a   1.000
_cell.length_b   1.000
_cell.length_c   1.000
_cell.angle_alpha   90.00
_cell.angle_beta   90.00
_cell.angle_gamma   90.00
#
_symmetry.space_group_name_H-M   'P 1'
#
loop_
_entity.id
_entity.type
_entity.pdbx_description
1 polymer ?
#
loop_
_entity_poly.entity_id
_entity_poly.type
_entity_poly.pdbx_seq_one_letter_code
_entity_poly.pdbx_strand_id
1 'polypeptide(L)'
;PSGPAADVNLDGYDDLVVRTSAGPGKAALVLGGPDGPTRTGVTLPTGVDIALGAFGKGKALDAAVGTPDGTALRFDLPTAARGTLGTPGSMLDAADFDGDGLSELVSSGSGVRVYPGRGTGPTTRGAVTVRPASTGTTRVLTAGDFDGDGLADLVLRTSQGDTKDSVEVHRGAAKDLVTARAAVTFSTAQFLPGS
;
A
#
# COMPACT_ATOMS: atom_id res chain seq x y z
N PRO A 1 5.22 12.20 10.67
CA PRO A 1 4.50 12.02 9.39
C PRO A 1 3.07 11.51 9.65
N SER A 2 2.07 12.11 9.01
CA SER A 2 0.72 11.53 8.98
C SER A 2 0.77 10.19 8.23
N GLY A 3 0.02 9.20 8.71
CA GLY A 3 -0.28 8.00 7.96
C GLY A 3 -1.43 8.24 6.99
N PRO A 4 -1.92 7.19 6.31
CA PRO A 4 -3.08 7.30 5.42
C PRO A 4 -4.33 7.81 6.17
N ALA A 5 -5.24 8.41 5.41
CA ALA A 5 -6.60 8.74 5.83
C ALA A 5 -7.60 7.91 5.01
N ALA A 6 -8.54 7.26 5.68
CA ALA A 6 -9.59 6.46 5.06
C ALA A 6 -10.69 6.17 6.08
N ASP A 7 -11.94 6.08 5.65
CA ASP A 7 -13.05 5.55 6.45
C ASP A 7 -12.84 4.04 6.70
N VAL A 8 -12.15 3.69 7.79
CA VAL A 8 -11.77 2.29 8.03
C VAL A 8 -12.90 1.47 8.64
N ASN A 9 -13.90 2.10 9.23
CA ASN A 9 -15.03 1.42 9.88
C ASN A 9 -16.36 1.57 9.12
N LEU A 10 -16.35 2.22 7.95
CA LEU A 10 -17.49 2.48 7.09
C LEU A 10 -18.60 3.29 7.77
N ASP A 11 -18.23 4.27 8.60
CA ASP A 11 -19.18 5.17 9.25
C ASP A 11 -19.45 6.47 8.47
N GLY A 12 -18.80 6.64 7.32
CA GLY A 12 -18.93 7.77 6.42
C GLY A 12 -17.93 8.90 6.68
N TYR A 13 -17.01 8.74 7.63
CA TYR A 13 -15.98 9.73 7.95
C TYR A 13 -14.58 9.13 7.81
N ASP A 14 -13.67 9.85 7.15
CA ASP A 14 -12.28 9.40 7.07
C ASP A 14 -11.61 9.41 8.45
N ASP A 15 -10.97 8.29 8.78
CA ASP A 15 -10.15 8.11 9.97
C ASP A 15 -8.68 8.42 9.66
N LEU A 16 -7.89 8.74 10.69
CA LEU A 16 -6.46 9.03 10.57
C LEU A 16 -5.59 7.94 11.18
N VAL A 17 -4.53 7.56 10.48
CA VAL A 17 -3.41 6.85 11.11
C VAL A 17 -2.37 7.87 11.59
N VAL A 18 -2.14 7.92 12.90
CA VAL A 18 -1.16 8.84 13.51
C VAL A 18 0.05 8.05 14.03
N ARG A 19 1.24 8.38 13.53
CA ARG A 19 2.51 7.77 13.96
C ARG A 19 3.20 8.62 15.04
N THR A 20 3.81 7.96 16.01
CA THR A 20 4.54 8.63 17.11
C THR A 20 5.93 9.14 16.73
N SER A 21 6.48 8.69 15.60
CA SER A 21 7.81 9.07 15.13
C SER A 21 7.90 9.02 13.59
N ALA A 22 8.97 9.60 13.04
CA ALA A 22 9.27 9.51 11.60
C ALA A 22 9.99 8.21 11.21
N GLY A 23 10.60 7.53 12.18
CA GLY A 23 11.19 6.19 12.02
C GLY A 23 10.28 5.10 12.58
N PRO A 24 10.82 3.92 12.94
CA PRO A 24 10.06 2.89 13.63
C PRO A 24 9.36 3.48 14.85
N GLY A 25 8.04 3.29 14.95
CA GLY A 25 7.23 3.91 15.97
C GLY A 25 5.88 3.24 16.12
N LYS A 26 5.24 3.47 17.26
CA LYS A 26 3.83 3.09 17.42
C LYS A 26 2.98 3.97 16.52
N ALA A 27 1.82 3.44 16.14
CA ALA A 27 0.79 4.23 15.52
C ALA A 27 -0.55 3.97 16.19
N ALA A 28 -1.46 4.91 16.08
CA ALA A 28 -2.84 4.75 16.51
C ALA A 28 -3.78 5.20 15.39
N LEU A 29 -4.90 4.50 15.29
CA LEU A 29 -6.04 4.95 14.52
C LEU A 29 -6.77 6.02 15.35
N VAL A 30 -7.04 7.17 14.75
CA VAL A 30 -7.86 8.24 15.33
C VAL A 30 -9.09 8.36 14.47
N LEU A 31 -10.22 8.01 15.06
CA LEU A 31 -11.48 7.81 14.36
C LEU A 31 -12.17 9.14 14.10
N GLY A 32 -12.59 9.30 12.85
CA GLY A 32 -13.35 10.41 12.32
C GLY A 32 -14.75 10.51 12.91
N GLY A 33 -15.45 11.55 12.48
CA GLY A 33 -16.79 11.87 12.91
C GLY A 33 -17.20 13.25 12.42
N PRO A 34 -18.44 13.70 12.74
CA PRO A 34 -18.93 15.00 12.33
C PRO A 34 -18.08 16.17 12.85
N ASP A 35 -17.40 15.97 13.99
CA ASP A 35 -16.48 16.95 14.59
C ASP A 35 -15.00 16.70 14.22
N GLY A 36 -14.74 15.80 13.26
CA GLY A 36 -13.41 15.36 12.88
C GLY A 36 -12.83 14.26 13.78
N PRO A 37 -11.52 13.96 13.63
CA PRO A 37 -10.88 12.80 14.23
C PRO A 37 -10.60 13.01 15.73
N THR A 38 -11.62 12.79 16.57
CA THR A 38 -11.60 13.14 18.00
C THR A 38 -11.48 11.93 18.93
N ARG A 39 -11.61 10.71 18.41
CA ARG A 39 -11.64 9.48 19.23
C ARG A 39 -10.51 8.54 18.85
N THR A 40 -9.61 8.23 19.78
CA THR A 40 -8.60 7.19 19.53
C THR A 40 -9.25 5.81 19.47
N GLY A 41 -9.03 5.11 18.35
CA GLY A 41 -9.41 3.73 18.14
C GLY A 41 -8.33 2.76 18.62
N VAL A 42 -7.81 1.93 17.72
CA VAL A 42 -6.83 0.88 18.06
C VAL A 42 -5.39 1.37 17.96
N THR A 43 -4.54 0.88 18.86
CA THR A 43 -3.09 1.01 18.72
C THR A 43 -2.54 -0.06 17.80
N LEU A 44 -1.81 0.35 16.77
CA LEU A 44 -1.12 -0.53 15.83
C LEU A 44 0.28 -0.89 16.38
N PRO A 45 0.84 -2.03 15.95
CA PRO A 45 2.22 -2.41 16.28
C PRO A 45 3.24 -1.31 15.98
N THR A 46 4.38 -1.36 16.66
CA THR A 46 5.55 -0.59 16.24
C THR A 46 5.96 -1.05 14.85
N GLY A 47 6.03 -0.11 13.92
CA GLY A 47 6.39 -0.39 12.54
C GLY A 47 7.06 0.79 11.87
N VAL A 48 7.58 0.56 10.67
CA VAL A 48 8.18 1.57 9.82
C VAL A 48 7.16 2.19 8.86
N ASP A 49 6.16 1.41 8.45
CA ASP A 49 5.12 1.87 7.55
C ASP A 49 3.79 1.14 7.73
N ILE A 50 2.70 1.73 7.24
CA ILE A 50 1.33 1.22 7.41
C ILE A 50 0.55 1.39 6.11
N ALA A 51 0.02 0.29 5.60
CA ALA A 51 -0.97 0.29 4.52
C ALA A 51 -2.34 -0.10 5.06
N LEU A 52 -3.39 0.53 4.53
CA LEU A 52 -4.78 0.18 4.77
C LEU A 52 -5.36 -0.49 3.53
N GLY A 53 -6.18 -1.52 3.69
CA GLY A 53 -6.79 -2.24 2.57
C GLY A 53 -7.77 -3.30 3.04
N ALA A 54 -8.49 -3.92 2.11
CA ALA A 54 -9.40 -5.03 2.39
C ALA A 54 -8.64 -6.36 2.30
N PHE A 55 -7.96 -6.76 3.37
CA PHE A 55 -7.16 -7.99 3.41
C PHE A 55 -7.94 -9.22 3.89
N GLY A 56 -9.06 -9.03 4.59
CA GLY A 56 -9.89 -10.05 5.23
C GLY A 56 -11.28 -10.16 4.61
N LYS A 57 -12.19 -10.85 5.30
CA LYS A 57 -13.59 -11.05 4.84
C LYS A 57 -14.61 -10.12 5.49
N GLY A 58 -14.20 -9.28 6.43
CA GLY A 58 -15.14 -8.33 7.02
C GLY A 58 -15.32 -7.11 6.13
N LYS A 59 -16.09 -6.17 6.65
CA LYS A 59 -16.53 -4.99 5.91
C LYS A 59 -15.64 -3.77 6.16
N ALA A 60 -15.00 -3.73 7.33
CA ALA A 60 -14.08 -2.66 7.68
C ALA A 60 -12.73 -2.87 6.97
N LEU A 61 -11.97 -1.78 6.82
CA LEU A 61 -10.59 -1.88 6.36
C LEU A 61 -9.71 -2.55 7.41
N ASP A 62 -8.63 -3.13 6.91
CA ASP A 62 -7.58 -3.78 7.66
C ASP A 62 -6.31 -2.92 7.63
N ALA A 63 -5.36 -3.22 8.51
CA ALA A 63 -4.03 -2.61 8.47
C ALA A 63 -2.94 -3.67 8.33
N ALA A 64 -2.00 -3.40 7.41
CA ALA A 64 -0.72 -4.06 7.31
C ALA A 64 0.36 -3.12 7.83
N VAL A 65 1.17 -3.59 8.77
CA VAL A 65 2.22 -2.82 9.42
C VAL A 65 3.56 -3.46 9.14
N GLY A 66 4.42 -2.73 8.42
CA GLY A 66 5.77 -3.17 8.11
C GLY A 66 6.62 -3.13 9.37
N THR A 67 7.19 -4.27 9.76
CA THR A 67 8.07 -4.39 10.91
C THR A 67 9.43 -4.96 10.48
N PRO A 68 10.47 -4.84 11.32
CA PRO A 68 11.76 -5.48 11.03
C PRO A 68 11.66 -7.00 10.82
N ASP A 69 10.71 -7.65 11.49
CA ASP A 69 10.58 -9.12 11.53
C ASP A 69 9.55 -9.65 10.53
N GLY A 70 8.82 -8.78 9.83
CA GLY A 70 7.76 -9.20 8.91
C GLY A 70 6.73 -8.10 8.66
N THR A 71 5.52 -8.52 8.30
CA THR A 71 4.37 -7.62 8.22
C THR A 71 3.30 -8.09 9.20
N ALA A 72 2.94 -7.24 10.15
CA ALA A 72 1.87 -7.51 11.11
C ALA A 72 0.52 -7.08 10.54
N LEU A 73 -0.51 -7.93 10.66
CA LEU A 73 -1.85 -7.67 10.15
C LEU A 73 -2.83 -7.41 11.30
N ARG A 74 -3.78 -6.51 11.05
CA ARG A 74 -4.91 -6.19 11.92
C ARG A 74 -6.16 -6.18 11.05
N PHE A 75 -7.03 -7.17 11.24
CA PHE A 75 -8.25 -7.30 10.43
C PHE A 75 -9.45 -6.66 11.13
N ASP A 76 -10.40 -6.11 10.38
CA ASP A 76 -11.68 -5.59 10.84
C ASP A 76 -11.54 -4.43 11.84
N LEU A 77 -10.84 -3.36 11.45
CA LEU A 77 -10.62 -2.21 12.32
C LEU A 77 -11.95 -1.56 12.78
N PRO A 78 -12.02 -1.03 14.02
CA PRO A 78 -10.95 -0.93 15.02
C PRO A 78 -10.78 -2.18 15.92
N THR A 79 -11.55 -3.25 15.71
CA THR A 79 -11.55 -4.47 16.54
C THR A 79 -10.73 -5.59 15.91
N ALA A 80 -9.43 -5.63 16.21
CA ALA A 80 -8.52 -6.39 15.37
C ALA A 80 -8.32 -7.86 15.74
N ALA A 81 -8.70 -8.77 14.84
CA ALA A 81 -8.04 -10.08 14.74
C ALA A 81 -6.59 -9.89 14.25
N ARG A 82 -5.68 -10.80 14.63
CA ARG A 82 -4.23 -10.63 14.38
C ARG A 82 -3.73 -11.70 13.41
N GLY A 83 -2.92 -11.27 12.46
CA GLY A 83 -2.16 -12.16 11.56
C GLY A 83 -0.74 -11.64 11.36
N THR A 84 0.08 -12.45 10.68
CA THR A 84 1.42 -12.06 10.25
C THR A 84 1.70 -12.63 8.87
N LEU A 85 2.40 -11.84 8.06
CA LEU A 85 3.02 -12.28 6.81
C LEU A 85 4.54 -12.27 7.02
N GLY A 86 5.19 -13.41 6.77
CA GLY A 86 6.63 -13.62 6.97
C GLY A 86 7.51 -12.93 5.93
N THR A 87 7.20 -11.69 5.57
CA THR A 87 7.94 -10.88 4.61
C THR A 87 8.23 -9.53 5.26
N PRO A 88 9.52 -9.19 5.50
CA PRO A 88 9.88 -7.86 5.97
C PRO A 88 9.41 -6.82 4.97
N GLY A 89 8.75 -5.77 5.46
CA GLY A 89 8.28 -4.66 4.64
C GLY A 89 8.79 -3.35 5.20
N SER A 90 9.59 -2.61 4.40
CA SER A 90 10.05 -1.27 4.78
C SER A 90 9.08 -0.17 4.38
N MET A 91 8.36 -0.38 3.28
CA MET A 91 7.33 0.51 2.74
C MET A 91 6.22 -0.38 2.20
N LEU A 92 4.98 -0.03 2.52
CA LEU A 92 3.79 -0.82 2.18
C LEU A 92 2.79 0.06 1.43
N ASP A 93 2.12 -0.56 0.46
CA ASP A 93 0.95 0.00 -0.21
C ASP A 93 -0.08 -1.14 -0.41
N ALA A 94 -1.32 -0.82 -0.72
CA ALA A 94 -2.35 -1.82 -0.96
C ALA A 94 -3.43 -1.32 -1.90
N ALA A 95 -3.84 -2.19 -2.82
CA ALA A 95 -4.96 -1.96 -3.73
C ALA A 95 -5.46 -3.29 -4.30
N ASP A 96 -6.68 -3.30 -4.83
CA ASP A 96 -7.28 -4.46 -5.51
C ASP A 96 -6.83 -4.45 -6.99
N PHE A 97 -5.75 -5.15 -7.31
CA PHE A 97 -5.21 -5.17 -8.68
C PHE A 97 -5.84 -6.28 -9.53
N ASP A 98 -6.48 -7.28 -8.92
CA ASP A 98 -7.07 -8.43 -9.62
C ASP A 98 -8.61 -8.42 -9.68
N GLY A 99 -9.25 -7.48 -8.98
CA GLY A 99 -10.68 -7.19 -9.03
C GLY A 99 -11.52 -8.17 -8.21
N ASP A 100 -10.92 -8.93 -7.28
CA ASP A 100 -11.63 -9.90 -6.45
C ASP A 100 -12.30 -9.29 -5.21
N GLY A 101 -12.13 -7.98 -4.99
CA GLY A 101 -12.66 -7.22 -3.86
C GLY A 101 -11.77 -7.29 -2.62
N LEU A 102 -10.64 -8.00 -2.66
CA LEU A 102 -9.60 -7.98 -1.65
C LEU A 102 -8.40 -7.20 -2.17
N SER A 103 -7.80 -6.41 -1.30
CA SER A 103 -6.57 -5.70 -1.64
C SER A 103 -5.39 -6.67 -1.62
N GLU A 104 -4.59 -6.62 -2.68
CA GLU A 104 -3.21 -7.07 -2.65
C GLU A 104 -2.37 -6.17 -1.75
N LEU A 105 -1.33 -6.75 -1.15
CA LEU A 105 -0.32 -6.00 -0.43
C LEU A 105 0.93 -5.79 -1.31
N VAL A 106 1.37 -4.55 -1.46
CA VAL A 106 2.63 -4.19 -2.12
C VAL A 106 3.70 -3.94 -1.07
N SER A 107 4.91 -4.45 -1.32
CA SER A 107 6.09 -4.12 -0.52
C SER A 107 7.24 -3.67 -1.40
N SER A 108 7.86 -2.54 -1.05
CA SER A 108 9.08 -2.03 -1.70
C SER A 108 10.23 -1.92 -0.70
N GLY A 109 11.05 -2.97 -0.62
CA GLY A 109 12.26 -3.03 0.21
C GLY A 109 13.52 -3.33 -0.60
N SER A 110 13.75 -4.59 -0.93
CA SER A 110 14.84 -5.04 -1.84
C SER A 110 14.41 -5.14 -3.30
N GLY A 111 13.17 -4.72 -3.59
CA GLY A 111 12.46 -4.83 -4.85
C GLY A 111 10.97 -4.65 -4.60
N VAL A 112 10.19 -4.44 -5.67
CA VAL A 112 8.73 -4.32 -5.57
C VAL A 112 8.10 -5.70 -5.70
N ARG A 113 7.36 -6.11 -4.68
CA ARG A 113 6.59 -7.35 -4.64
C ARG A 113 5.13 -7.08 -4.36
N VAL A 114 4.26 -7.78 -5.08
CA VAL A 114 2.80 -7.76 -4.89
C VAL A 114 2.39 -9.13 -4.35
N TYR A 115 1.75 -9.15 -3.20
CA TYR A 115 1.27 -10.34 -2.50
C TYR A 115 -0.25 -10.44 -2.67
N PRO A 116 -0.77 -11.53 -3.27
CA PRO A 116 -2.20 -11.75 -3.46
C PRO A 116 -2.99 -11.55 -2.17
N GLY A 117 -4.10 -10.81 -2.26
CA GLY A 117 -5.17 -10.82 -1.28
C GLY A 117 -5.85 -12.18 -1.25
N ARG A 118 -6.20 -12.65 -0.05
CA ARG A 118 -7.02 -13.86 0.16
C ARG A 118 -7.89 -13.60 1.36
N GLY A 119 -9.05 -14.24 1.45
CA GLY A 119 -9.95 -14.06 2.59
C GLY A 119 -9.41 -14.50 3.97
N THR A 120 -8.14 -14.89 4.06
CA THR A 120 -7.39 -15.14 5.30
C THR A 120 -6.24 -14.15 5.52
N GLY A 121 -6.15 -13.08 4.71
CA GLY A 121 -5.02 -12.18 4.64
C GLY A 121 -4.10 -12.42 3.42
N PRO A 122 -3.16 -11.49 3.16
CA PRO A 122 -2.25 -11.58 2.03
C PRO A 122 -1.31 -12.80 2.16
N THR A 123 -0.82 -13.30 1.03
CA THR A 123 0.02 -14.52 1.00
C THR A 123 1.25 -14.41 0.10
N THR A 124 2.30 -15.17 0.42
CA THR A 124 3.48 -15.31 -0.45
C THR A 124 3.25 -16.22 -1.63
N ARG A 125 2.22 -17.09 -1.58
CA ARG A 125 1.90 -18.01 -2.68
C ARG A 125 1.28 -17.24 -3.84
N GLY A 126 1.97 -17.24 -4.98
CA GLY A 126 1.54 -16.47 -6.15
C GLY A 126 1.98 -15.01 -6.12
N ALA A 127 2.89 -14.65 -5.21
CA ALA A 127 3.46 -13.31 -5.18
C ALA A 127 4.21 -12.98 -6.47
N VAL A 128 3.97 -11.78 -6.99
CA VAL A 128 4.58 -11.28 -8.22
C VAL A 128 5.70 -10.31 -7.87
N THR A 129 6.80 -10.38 -8.62
CA THR A 129 7.90 -9.41 -8.51
C THR A 129 7.85 -8.48 -9.71
N VAL A 130 7.64 -7.19 -9.46
CA VAL A 130 7.63 -6.17 -10.50
C VAL A 130 9.07 -5.72 -10.74
N ARG A 131 9.50 -5.77 -12.00
CA ARG A 131 10.84 -5.41 -12.42
C ARG A 131 10.76 -4.20 -13.34
N PRO A 132 10.99 -2.98 -12.82
CA PRO A 132 11.04 -1.80 -13.66
C PRO A 132 12.05 -1.96 -14.79
N ALA A 133 11.78 -1.32 -15.92
CA ALA A 133 12.68 -1.34 -17.07
C ALA A 133 13.99 -0.59 -16.78
N SER A 134 13.91 0.46 -15.96
CA SER A 134 15.06 1.25 -15.54
C SER A 134 15.81 0.62 -14.36
N THR A 135 17.13 0.78 -14.33
CA THR A 135 17.94 0.48 -13.15
C THR A 135 17.90 1.64 -12.18
N GLY A 136 18.06 1.39 -10.87
CA GLY A 136 18.09 2.45 -9.86
C GLY A 136 17.28 2.11 -8.60
N THR A 137 17.07 3.10 -7.76
CA THR A 137 16.25 2.95 -6.55
C THR A 137 14.79 3.09 -6.92
N THR A 138 14.05 1.99 -6.80
CA THR A 138 12.62 1.96 -7.11
C THR A 138 11.80 2.08 -5.83
N ARG A 139 10.77 2.92 -5.89
CA ARG A 139 9.75 3.04 -4.85
C ARG A 139 8.36 3.02 -5.49
N VAL A 140 7.37 2.58 -4.72
CA VAL A 140 5.96 2.81 -5.06
C VAL A 140 5.67 4.30 -4.87
N LEU A 141 5.00 4.92 -5.85
CA LEU A 141 4.48 6.27 -5.69
C LEU A 141 3.05 6.24 -5.17
N THR A 142 2.22 5.38 -5.76
CA THR A 142 0.80 5.21 -5.43
C THR A 142 0.24 3.98 -6.14
N ALA A 143 -0.92 3.53 -5.72
CA ALA A 143 -1.78 2.60 -6.43
C ALA A 143 -3.21 3.15 -6.53
N GLY A 144 -3.91 2.83 -7.61
CA GLY A 144 -5.29 3.26 -7.85
C GLY A 144 -5.73 2.99 -9.28
N ASP A 145 -7.03 2.89 -9.53
CA ASP A 145 -7.59 2.70 -10.87
C ASP A 145 -7.48 4.01 -11.67
N PHE A 146 -6.45 4.11 -12.51
CA PHE A 146 -6.17 5.33 -13.28
C PHE A 146 -6.75 5.30 -14.70
N ASP A 147 -7.25 4.15 -15.15
CA ASP A 147 -7.81 3.99 -16.49
C ASP A 147 -9.30 3.61 -16.53
N GLY A 148 -9.90 3.38 -15.37
CA GLY A 148 -11.33 3.16 -15.17
C GLY A 148 -11.80 1.75 -15.48
N ASP A 149 -10.91 0.76 -15.52
CA ASP A 149 -11.26 -0.63 -15.82
C ASP A 149 -11.77 -1.43 -14.61
N GLY A 150 -11.76 -0.80 -13.42
CA GLY A 150 -12.18 -1.39 -12.16
C GLY A 150 -11.10 -2.20 -11.45
N LEU A 151 -9.88 -2.25 -12.00
CA LEU A 151 -8.69 -2.79 -11.36
C LEU A 151 -7.77 -1.63 -10.99
N ALA A 152 -7.17 -1.70 -9.81
CA ALA A 152 -6.14 -0.73 -9.48
C ALA A 152 -4.91 -0.91 -10.39
N ASP A 153 -4.19 0.18 -10.64
CA ASP A 153 -2.89 0.20 -11.29
C ASP A 153 -1.79 0.51 -10.26
N LEU A 154 -0.57 0.08 -10.56
CA LEU A 154 0.61 0.33 -9.73
C LEU A 154 1.55 1.34 -10.39
N VAL A 155 1.83 2.44 -9.70
CA VAL A 155 2.77 3.47 -10.17
C VAL A 155 4.08 3.37 -9.42
N LEU A 156 5.15 3.14 -10.17
CA LEU A 156 6.51 3.06 -9.67
C LEU A 156 7.33 4.26 -10.11
N ARG A 157 8.23 4.71 -9.26
CA ARG A 157 9.31 5.63 -9.64
C ARG A 157 10.66 4.99 -9.40
N THR A 158 11.48 4.97 -10.43
CA THR A 158 12.87 4.51 -10.35
C THR A 158 13.81 5.69 -10.52
N SER A 159 14.51 6.07 -9.46
CA SER A 159 15.49 7.16 -9.47
C SER A 159 16.90 6.63 -9.79
N GLN A 160 17.56 7.32 -10.72
CA GLN A 160 18.93 7.07 -11.18
C GLN A 160 19.84 8.23 -10.77
N GLY A 161 20.35 8.17 -9.53
CA GLY A 161 20.99 9.32 -8.91
C GLY A 161 19.97 10.45 -8.65
N ASP A 162 20.46 11.69 -8.67
CA ASP A 162 19.66 12.83 -8.21
C ASP A 162 18.81 13.49 -9.31
N THR A 163 19.15 13.28 -10.58
CA THR A 163 18.62 14.08 -11.71
C THR A 163 17.84 13.28 -12.73
N LYS A 164 17.84 11.95 -12.67
CA LYS A 164 17.15 11.10 -13.63
C LYS A 164 16.17 10.19 -12.94
N ASP A 165 15.03 9.98 -13.57
CA ASP A 165 14.05 9.01 -13.15
C ASP A 165 13.22 8.44 -14.31
N SER A 166 12.62 7.29 -14.06
CA SER A 166 11.42 6.84 -14.78
C SER A 166 10.25 6.77 -13.82
N VAL A 167 9.07 7.09 -14.34
CA VAL A 167 7.77 6.77 -13.73
C VAL A 167 7.11 5.74 -14.64
N GLU A 168 6.78 4.59 -14.09
CA GLU A 168 6.21 3.44 -14.79
C GLU A 168 4.84 3.12 -14.20
N VAL A 169 3.80 3.03 -15.05
CA VAL A 169 2.45 2.59 -14.68
C VAL A 169 2.26 1.16 -15.15
N HIS A 170 2.09 0.24 -14.21
CA HIS A 170 1.78 -1.17 -14.48
C HIS A 170 0.29 -1.39 -14.22
N ARG A 171 -0.43 -1.95 -15.21
CA ARG A 171 -1.88 -2.10 -15.10
C ARG A 171 -2.27 -3.21 -14.15
N GLY A 172 -3.42 -3.07 -13.51
CA GLY A 172 -4.10 -4.18 -12.85
C GLY A 172 -4.38 -5.33 -13.83
N ALA A 173 -4.40 -6.56 -13.31
CA ALA A 173 -4.66 -7.75 -14.10
C ALA A 173 -5.22 -8.88 -13.24
N ALA A 174 -6.45 -9.31 -13.55
CA ALA A 174 -7.19 -10.37 -12.83
C ALA A 174 -6.47 -11.72 -12.63
N LYS A 175 -5.38 -11.99 -13.35
CA LYS A 175 -4.61 -13.25 -13.24
C LYS A 175 -3.20 -13.06 -12.73
N ASP A 176 -2.58 -11.94 -13.08
CA ASP A 176 -1.16 -11.69 -12.86
C ASP A 176 -0.93 -10.60 -11.80
N LEU A 177 -2.01 -10.13 -11.15
CA LEU A 177 -2.08 -8.97 -10.27
C LEU A 177 -1.76 -7.68 -11.03
N VAL A 178 -0.55 -7.57 -11.58
CA VAL A 178 -0.12 -6.42 -12.38
C VAL A 178 0.61 -6.83 -13.65
N THR A 179 0.53 -6.01 -14.70
CA THR A 179 1.23 -6.28 -15.95
C THR A 179 2.75 -6.25 -15.79
N ALA A 180 3.43 -7.25 -16.35
CA ALA A 180 4.90 -7.33 -16.29
C ALA A 180 5.62 -6.16 -16.99
N ARG A 181 4.99 -5.60 -18.04
CA ARG A 181 5.46 -4.39 -18.72
C ARG A 181 4.62 -3.20 -18.31
N ALA A 182 5.27 -2.04 -18.18
CA ALA A 182 4.57 -0.79 -17.97
C ALA A 182 3.71 -0.45 -19.20
N ALA A 183 2.48 -0.02 -18.97
CA ALA A 183 1.59 0.50 -20.01
C ALA A 183 1.93 1.95 -20.35
N VAL A 184 2.45 2.70 -19.37
CA VAL A 184 2.90 4.08 -19.53
C VAL A 184 4.28 4.24 -18.89
N THR A 185 5.18 4.95 -19.58
CA THR A 185 6.50 5.31 -19.03
C THR A 185 6.82 6.76 -19.39
N PHE A 186 7.22 7.54 -18.39
CA PHE A 186 7.65 8.93 -18.56
C PHE A 186 8.73 9.30 -17.54
N SER A 187 9.28 10.52 -17.62
CA SER A 187 10.23 11.05 -16.64
C SER A 187 9.74 12.39 -16.11
N THR A 188 10.07 12.69 -14.86
CA THR A 188 9.74 14.01 -14.27
C THR A 188 10.51 15.16 -14.93
N ALA A 189 11.60 14.86 -15.66
CA ALA A 189 12.34 15.85 -16.44
C ALA A 189 11.46 16.54 -17.51
N GLN A 190 10.41 15.87 -17.99
CA GLN A 190 9.45 16.43 -18.96
C GLN A 190 8.66 17.62 -18.40
N PHE A 191 8.61 17.78 -17.07
CA PHE A 191 7.95 18.90 -16.41
C PHE A 191 8.88 20.09 -16.18
N LEU A 192 10.17 19.95 -16.48
CA LEU A 192 11.15 21.01 -16.31
C LEU A 192 11.18 21.90 -17.56
N PRO A 193 11.25 23.24 -17.40
CA PRO A 193 11.36 24.16 -18.52
C PRO A 193 12.62 23.86 -19.36
N GLY A 194 12.46 23.71 -20.67
CA GLY A 194 13.57 23.54 -21.62
C GLY A 194 14.05 22.11 -21.86
N SER A 195 13.22 21.10 -21.56
CA SER A 195 13.41 19.71 -21.98
C SER A 195 13.03 19.45 -23.44
#